data_AF-A0A9E0IUA9-F1
#
_entry.id   AF-A0A9E0IUA9-F1
#
_cell.length_a   1.000
_cell.length_b   1.000
_cell.length_c   1.000
_cell.angle_alpha   90.00
_cell.angle_beta   90.00
_cell.angle_gamma   90.00
#
_symmetry.space_group_name_H-M   'P 1'
#
loop_
_entity.id
_entity.type
_entity.pdbx_description
1 polymer ?
#
loop_
_entity_poly.entity_id
_entity_poly.type
_entity_poly.pdbx_seq_one_letter_code
_entity_poly.pdbx_strand_id
1 'polypeptide(L)'
;MNRFRIVLLAALASLAAVACGEDRGFPDGRTIDAEPAPGTFTVAWTLADDGTPVSCADAGASSVVIGVRLSDSPTGANQVFSCNSGQGTSQPLAPGDYDLTYSLRGAGGTIATVPVSLEVPILAGQNTTLDPLVFPIDAQGQFALDLTAMPTGNCTAPAQGGAGLTAMTLTLTRSGTCQPVTYTVPAGATQPAGSYALDCMTQVRYGCVETDQHVTSSVLPSGEYVLSVVGDVGATPCWTGNRTVRVPTGGATTSFDVFLTKLTTAGC
;
A
#
# COMPACT_ATOMS: atom_id res chain seq x y z
N MET A 1 -23.03 54.10 -17.73
CA MET A 1 -24.48 54.29 -17.91
C MET A 1 -24.82 54.05 -19.37
N ASN A 2 -25.88 53.29 -19.67
CA ASN A 2 -26.82 53.58 -20.76
C ASN A 2 -28.04 52.65 -20.66
N ARG A 3 -29.21 53.16 -21.06
CA ARG A 3 -30.52 52.49 -21.00
C ARG A 3 -31.30 52.87 -22.27
N PHE A 4 -32.21 51.98 -22.69
CA PHE A 4 -33.46 52.31 -23.42
C PHE A 4 -33.30 52.78 -24.90
N ARG A 5 -34.28 52.63 -25.82
CA ARG A 5 -35.51 51.78 -25.91
C ARG A 5 -36.13 51.83 -27.34
N ILE A 6 -36.91 50.80 -27.69
CA ILE A 6 -38.15 50.79 -28.54
C ILE A 6 -38.11 51.17 -30.04
N VAL A 7 -38.60 50.25 -30.89
CA VAL A 7 -39.65 50.35 -31.96
C VAL A 7 -39.85 48.93 -32.54
N LEU A 8 -41.02 48.29 -32.81
CA LEU A 8 -42.48 48.56 -32.62
C LEU A 8 -43.32 48.92 -33.88
N LEU A 9 -43.68 47.89 -34.68
CA LEU A 9 -44.82 47.71 -35.65
C LEU A 9 -44.86 46.18 -35.99
N ALA A 10 -45.94 45.38 -36.17
CA ALA A 10 -47.34 45.52 -36.60
C ALA A 10 -47.56 45.54 -38.15
N ALA A 11 -48.48 44.79 -38.80
CA ALA A 11 -49.34 43.65 -38.41
C ALA A 11 -50.03 42.97 -39.65
N LEU A 12 -50.68 41.78 -39.49
CA LEU A 12 -51.68 41.07 -40.36
C LEU A 12 -51.28 40.68 -41.83
N ALA A 13 -51.37 39.41 -42.27
CA ALA A 13 -52.53 38.60 -42.77
C ALA A 13 -52.83 38.78 -44.30
N SER A 14 -53.43 37.87 -45.09
CA SER A 14 -54.21 36.61 -44.86
C SER A 14 -54.30 35.71 -46.14
N LEU A 15 -54.60 34.40 -45.99
CA LEU A 15 -55.15 33.44 -47.01
C LEU A 15 -54.34 33.17 -48.31
N ALA A 16 -54.56 32.11 -49.12
CA ALA A 16 -54.99 30.71 -48.89
C ALA A 16 -54.84 29.87 -50.19
N ALA A 17 -54.51 28.58 -50.11
CA ALA A 17 -54.63 27.61 -51.21
C ALA A 17 -54.69 26.15 -50.68
N VAL A 18 -55.33 25.25 -51.42
CA VAL A 18 -55.46 23.82 -51.08
C VAL A 18 -54.58 22.97 -52.00
N ALA A 19 -53.86 21.99 -51.45
CA ALA A 19 -53.27 20.90 -52.20
C ALA A 19 -53.30 19.61 -51.37
N CYS A 20 -54.11 18.63 -51.79
CA CYS A 20 -54.06 17.28 -51.25
C CYS A 20 -52.83 16.58 -51.84
N GLY A 21 -51.79 16.35 -51.04
CA GLY A 21 -50.63 15.54 -51.40
C GLY A 21 -50.81 14.11 -50.89
N GLU A 22 -50.76 13.13 -51.78
CA GLU A 22 -50.96 11.73 -51.43
C GLU A 22 -49.75 11.12 -50.71
N ASP A 23 -50.09 10.21 -49.80
CA ASP A 23 -49.30 9.09 -49.28
C ASP A 23 -47.80 9.04 -49.65
N ARG A 24 -47.00 9.57 -48.74
CA ARG A 24 -45.69 8.99 -48.41
C ARG A 24 -45.58 8.85 -46.91
N GLY A 25 -46.19 7.80 -46.37
CA GLY A 25 -45.79 7.27 -45.07
C GLY A 25 -44.28 6.98 -45.06
N PHE A 26 -43.49 7.90 -44.50
CA PHE A 26 -42.14 7.56 -44.07
C PHE A 26 -42.30 6.45 -43.03
N PRO A 27 -41.73 5.25 -43.23
CA PRO A 27 -41.91 4.16 -42.28
C PRO A 27 -41.44 4.63 -40.92
N ASP A 28 -42.31 4.48 -39.91
CA ASP A 28 -42.17 5.15 -38.62
C ASP A 28 -40.74 5.05 -38.11
N GLY A 29 -40.13 6.21 -37.88
CA GLY A 29 -38.72 6.31 -37.50
C GLY A 29 -38.48 5.40 -36.31
N ARG A 30 -37.69 4.33 -36.52
CA ARG A 30 -37.56 3.19 -35.60
C ARG A 30 -37.58 3.68 -34.17
N THR A 31 -38.46 3.11 -33.35
CA THR A 31 -38.37 3.28 -31.89
C THR A 31 -36.92 3.08 -31.52
N ILE A 32 -36.30 4.12 -30.95
CA ILE A 32 -34.92 4.00 -30.49
C ILE A 32 -34.97 2.96 -29.37
N ASP A 33 -34.50 1.75 -29.68
CA ASP A 33 -34.57 0.62 -28.77
C ASP A 33 -33.91 1.05 -27.47
N ALA A 34 -34.70 1.08 -26.40
CA ALA A 34 -34.29 1.69 -25.15
C ALA A 34 -33.03 1.00 -24.65
N GLU A 35 -31.98 1.79 -24.37
CA GLU A 35 -30.67 1.27 -23.99
C GLU A 35 -30.82 0.25 -22.84
N PRO A 36 -30.31 -0.99 -22.99
CA PRO A 36 -30.51 -2.02 -21.99
C PRO A 36 -30.10 -1.55 -20.60
N ALA A 37 -31.02 -1.68 -19.63
CA ALA A 37 -30.78 -1.23 -18.26
C ALA A 37 -29.45 -1.83 -17.75
N PRO A 38 -28.52 -1.02 -17.23
CA PRO A 38 -27.19 -1.51 -16.87
C PRO A 38 -27.27 -2.53 -15.73
N GLY A 39 -26.31 -3.45 -15.71
CA GLY A 39 -26.11 -4.39 -14.61
C GLY A 39 -25.02 -3.90 -13.64
N THR A 40 -24.86 -4.62 -12.54
CA THR A 40 -23.73 -4.47 -11.60
C THR A 40 -23.20 -5.84 -11.20
N PHE A 41 -22.08 -5.87 -10.49
CA PHE A 41 -21.70 -7.04 -9.70
C PHE A 41 -21.38 -6.68 -8.25
N THR A 42 -21.57 -7.64 -7.35
CA THR A 42 -21.08 -7.60 -5.96
C THR A 42 -20.04 -8.69 -5.75
N VAL A 43 -18.99 -8.37 -5.02
CA VAL A 43 -17.92 -9.31 -4.63
C VAL A 43 -17.47 -9.05 -3.20
N ALA A 44 -17.15 -10.13 -2.48
CA ALA A 44 -16.52 -10.09 -1.16
C ALA A 44 -15.04 -10.46 -1.28
N TRP A 45 -14.21 -10.02 -0.33
CA TRP A 45 -12.80 -10.39 -0.26
C TRP A 45 -12.31 -10.55 1.17
N THR A 46 -11.31 -11.41 1.32
CA THR A 46 -10.50 -11.58 2.53
C THR A 46 -9.02 -11.51 2.16
N LEU A 47 -8.18 -11.30 3.17
CA LEU A 47 -6.71 -11.29 3.07
C LEU A 47 -6.19 -12.41 3.97
N ALA A 48 -5.22 -13.20 3.53
CA ALA A 48 -4.65 -14.28 4.34
C ALA A 48 -3.16 -14.52 4.09
N ASP A 49 -2.40 -14.77 5.16
CA ASP A 49 -1.02 -15.26 5.15
C ASP A 49 -1.03 -16.73 5.62
N ASP A 50 -0.54 -17.64 4.78
CA ASP A 50 -0.65 -19.11 4.92
C ASP A 50 -2.02 -19.60 5.46
N GLY A 51 -3.11 -19.05 4.90
CA GLY A 51 -4.49 -19.34 5.31
C GLY A 51 -4.96 -18.67 6.61
N THR A 52 -4.09 -18.00 7.36
CA THR A 52 -4.43 -17.20 8.54
C THR A 52 -4.97 -15.83 8.13
N PRO A 53 -6.15 -15.38 8.60
CA PRO A 53 -6.70 -14.07 8.22
C PRO A 53 -5.83 -12.89 8.64
N VAL A 54 -5.58 -11.96 7.72
CA VAL A 54 -4.76 -10.75 7.92
C VAL A 54 -5.62 -9.49 7.76
N SER A 55 -5.36 -8.44 8.57
CA SER A 55 -6.06 -7.16 8.41
C SER A 55 -5.46 -6.33 7.27
N CYS A 56 -6.28 -5.51 6.60
CA CYS A 56 -5.78 -4.55 5.60
C CYS A 56 -4.70 -3.62 6.17
N ALA A 57 -4.77 -3.27 7.46
CA ALA A 57 -3.80 -2.40 8.11
C ALA A 57 -2.42 -3.08 8.28
N ASP A 58 -2.40 -4.35 8.70
CA ASP A 58 -1.15 -5.13 8.86
C ASP A 58 -0.52 -5.46 7.50
N ALA A 59 -1.35 -5.73 6.48
CA ALA A 59 -0.91 -5.90 5.09
C ALA A 59 -0.48 -4.58 4.41
N GLY A 60 -0.67 -3.41 5.05
CA GLY A 60 -0.39 -2.10 4.47
C GLY A 60 -1.31 -1.70 3.31
N ALA A 61 -2.44 -2.38 3.15
CA ALA A 61 -3.40 -2.21 2.06
C ALA A 61 -4.42 -1.10 2.35
N SER A 62 -4.78 -0.37 1.31
CA SER A 62 -5.79 0.70 1.34
C SER A 62 -6.99 0.41 0.43
N SER A 63 -6.78 -0.23 -0.73
CA SER A 63 -7.86 -0.50 -1.68
C SER A 63 -7.77 -1.85 -2.38
N VAL A 64 -8.94 -2.36 -2.79
CA VAL A 64 -9.07 -3.42 -3.79
C VAL A 64 -9.47 -2.75 -5.11
N VAL A 65 -8.72 -3.04 -6.17
CA VAL A 65 -8.96 -2.53 -7.52
C VAL A 65 -9.27 -3.70 -8.44
N ILE A 66 -10.46 -3.65 -9.04
CA ILE A 66 -10.95 -4.67 -9.97
C ILE A 66 -10.99 -4.05 -11.37
N GLY A 67 -10.07 -4.46 -12.22
CA GLY A 67 -10.02 -4.04 -13.62
C GLY A 67 -10.99 -4.87 -14.43
N VAL A 68 -12.01 -4.23 -15.00
CA VAL A 68 -13.09 -4.85 -15.75
C VAL A 68 -12.93 -4.52 -17.23
N ARG A 69 -12.97 -5.52 -18.11
CA ARG A 69 -12.87 -5.33 -19.57
C ARG A 69 -13.94 -6.18 -20.25
N LEU A 70 -14.70 -5.61 -21.17
CA LEU A 70 -15.64 -6.37 -21.99
C LEU A 70 -14.83 -7.36 -22.85
N SER A 71 -15.24 -8.63 -22.94
CA SER A 71 -14.40 -9.70 -23.49
C SER A 71 -14.01 -9.45 -24.96
N ASP A 72 -14.90 -8.81 -25.73
CA ASP A 72 -14.75 -8.40 -27.12
C ASP A 72 -14.09 -7.01 -27.31
N SER A 73 -13.85 -6.26 -26.23
CA SER A 73 -13.35 -4.88 -26.28
C SER A 73 -11.91 -4.74 -25.74
N PRO A 74 -11.07 -3.90 -26.38
CA PRO A 74 -9.77 -3.52 -25.81
C PRO A 74 -9.88 -2.51 -24.66
N THR A 75 -11.03 -1.85 -24.46
CA THR A 75 -11.20 -0.84 -23.40
C THR A 75 -11.71 -1.46 -22.11
N GLY A 76 -10.98 -1.24 -21.02
CA GLY A 76 -11.41 -1.58 -19.66
C GLY A 76 -11.57 -0.36 -18.75
N ALA A 77 -12.25 -0.57 -17.62
CA ALA A 77 -12.41 0.40 -16.53
C ALA A 77 -11.92 -0.21 -15.21
N ASN A 78 -11.74 0.60 -14.17
CA ASN A 78 -11.36 0.13 -12.83
C ASN A 78 -12.48 0.43 -11.83
N GLN A 79 -12.98 -0.61 -11.16
CA GLN A 79 -13.79 -0.47 -9.94
C GLN A 79 -12.84 -0.42 -8.75
N VAL A 80 -12.98 0.57 -7.86
CA VAL A 80 -12.06 0.81 -6.74
C VAL A 80 -12.84 0.82 -5.43
N PHE A 81 -12.44 -0.02 -4.49
CA PHE A 81 -13.09 -0.20 -3.20
C PHE A 81 -12.11 -0.01 -2.04
N SER A 82 -12.60 0.44 -0.88
CA SER A 82 -11.82 0.47 0.36
C SER A 82 -11.55 -0.96 0.83
N CYS A 83 -10.29 -1.33 1.09
CA CYS A 83 -9.95 -2.69 1.52
C CYS A 83 -10.74 -3.11 2.78
N ASN A 84 -10.87 -2.17 3.73
CA ASN A 84 -11.57 -2.36 5.01
C ASN A 84 -13.08 -2.64 4.89
N SER A 85 -13.69 -2.48 3.70
CA SER A 85 -15.11 -2.79 3.50
C SER A 85 -15.40 -4.29 3.44
N GLY A 86 -14.41 -5.15 3.14
CA GLY A 86 -14.58 -6.60 2.95
C GLY A 86 -15.48 -7.03 1.78
N GLN A 87 -16.22 -6.11 1.17
CA GLN A 87 -17.06 -6.30 0.00
C GLN A 87 -17.28 -4.98 -0.75
N GLY A 88 -17.66 -5.09 -2.02
CA GLY A 88 -17.97 -3.94 -2.89
C GLY A 88 -18.96 -4.31 -3.99
N THR A 89 -19.76 -3.33 -4.40
CA THR A 89 -20.65 -3.42 -5.57
C THR A 89 -20.18 -2.43 -6.62
N SER A 90 -20.06 -2.88 -7.87
CA SER A 90 -19.58 -2.06 -8.98
C SER A 90 -20.44 -0.82 -9.22
N GLN A 91 -19.87 0.17 -9.90
CA GLN A 91 -20.68 1.12 -10.66
C GLN A 91 -21.50 0.38 -11.73
N PRO A 92 -22.59 0.98 -12.25
CA PRO A 92 -23.36 0.40 -13.36
C PRO A 92 -22.48 0.13 -14.58
N LEU A 93 -22.69 -1.02 -15.20
CA LEU A 93 -21.98 -1.52 -16.37
C LEU A 93 -22.97 -1.88 -17.49
N ALA A 94 -22.53 -1.74 -18.74
CA ALA A 94 -23.30 -2.22 -19.88
C ALA A 94 -23.45 -3.75 -19.80
N PRO A 95 -24.61 -4.35 -20.17
CA PRO A 95 -24.77 -5.79 -20.14
C PRO A 95 -23.84 -6.50 -21.14
N GLY A 96 -23.26 -7.63 -20.74
CA GLY A 96 -22.29 -8.39 -21.54
C GLY A 96 -21.34 -9.21 -20.67
N ASP A 97 -20.40 -9.91 -21.30
CA ASP A 97 -19.46 -10.81 -20.65
C ASP A 97 -18.10 -10.11 -20.43
N TYR A 98 -17.59 -10.15 -19.20
CA TYR A 98 -16.42 -9.39 -18.76
C TYR A 98 -15.27 -10.28 -18.30
N ASP A 99 -14.05 -9.90 -18.69
CA ASP A 99 -12.82 -10.35 -18.05
C ASP A 99 -12.52 -9.45 -16.84
N LEU A 100 -12.38 -10.07 -15.66
CA LEU A 100 -12.20 -9.40 -14.37
C LEU A 100 -10.82 -9.72 -13.78
N THR A 101 -10.01 -8.68 -13.64
CA THR A 101 -8.67 -8.73 -13.02
C THR A 101 -8.71 -8.10 -11.64
N TYR A 102 -8.00 -8.68 -10.66
CA TYR A 102 -8.12 -8.29 -9.25
C TYR A 102 -6.75 -7.95 -8.65
N SER A 103 -6.62 -6.75 -8.06
CA SER A 103 -5.39 -6.32 -7.38
C SER A 103 -5.68 -5.64 -6.04
N LEU A 104 -5.00 -6.10 -4.99
CA LEU A 104 -4.92 -5.42 -3.70
C LEU A 104 -3.81 -4.38 -3.75
N ARG A 105 -4.06 -3.16 -3.28
CA ARG A 105 -3.11 -2.04 -3.34
C ARG A 105 -2.92 -1.34 -2.00
N GLY A 106 -1.72 -0.82 -1.80
CA GLY A 106 -1.33 0.04 -0.70
C GLY A 106 -0.46 1.20 -1.18
N ALA A 107 0.20 1.89 -0.25
CA ALA A 107 1.00 3.07 -0.57
C ALA A 107 2.20 2.79 -1.51
N GLY A 108 2.72 1.56 -1.51
CA GLY A 108 3.82 1.12 -2.40
C GLY A 108 3.39 0.61 -3.78
N GLY A 109 2.08 0.56 -4.09
CA GLY A 109 1.56 -0.04 -5.32
C GLY A 109 0.74 -1.31 -5.06
N THR A 110 0.81 -2.28 -5.96
CA THR A 110 0.13 -3.58 -5.82
C THR A 110 0.83 -4.44 -4.79
N ILE A 111 0.08 -4.97 -3.83
CA ILE A 111 0.55 -5.89 -2.78
C ILE A 111 0.33 -7.35 -3.22
N ALA A 112 -0.86 -7.64 -3.75
CA ALA A 112 -1.27 -8.99 -4.12
C ALA A 112 -2.24 -8.96 -5.32
N THR A 113 -2.33 -10.08 -6.02
CA THR A 113 -3.33 -10.35 -7.06
C THR A 113 -3.93 -11.73 -6.85
N VAL A 114 -5.17 -11.93 -7.31
CA VAL A 114 -5.79 -13.26 -7.40
C VAL A 114 -6.06 -13.59 -8.87
N PRO A 115 -6.30 -14.88 -9.24
CA PRO A 115 -6.52 -15.27 -10.63
C PRO A 115 -7.61 -14.47 -11.34
N VAL A 116 -7.45 -14.26 -12.64
CA VAL A 116 -8.44 -13.59 -13.50
C VAL A 116 -9.70 -14.45 -13.61
N SER A 117 -10.87 -13.84 -13.51
CA SER A 117 -12.13 -14.47 -13.94
C SER A 117 -12.40 -14.06 -15.38
N LEU A 118 -12.70 -15.01 -16.25
CA LEU A 118 -12.97 -14.77 -17.68
C LEU A 118 -14.46 -14.93 -17.97
N GLU A 119 -14.94 -14.27 -19.02
CA GLU A 119 -16.31 -14.44 -19.57
C GLU A 119 -17.44 -14.31 -18.51
N VAL A 120 -17.30 -13.36 -17.56
CA VAL A 120 -18.23 -13.19 -16.44
C VAL A 120 -19.49 -12.42 -16.88
N PRO A 121 -20.70 -13.00 -16.84
CA PRO A 121 -21.90 -12.36 -17.37
C PRO A 121 -22.46 -11.29 -16.42
N ILE A 122 -22.60 -10.07 -16.95
CA ILE A 122 -23.33 -8.97 -16.32
C ILE A 122 -24.66 -8.78 -17.05
N LEU A 123 -25.77 -9.10 -16.38
CA LEU A 123 -27.10 -9.11 -16.99
C LEU A 123 -27.87 -7.81 -16.77
N ALA A 124 -28.70 -7.44 -17.74
CA ALA A 124 -29.42 -6.17 -17.76
C ALA A 124 -30.36 -6.01 -16.54
N GLY A 125 -30.18 -4.93 -15.78
CA GLY A 125 -30.93 -4.63 -14.56
C GLY A 125 -30.70 -5.60 -13.39
N GLN A 126 -29.65 -6.44 -13.43
CA GLN A 126 -29.33 -7.41 -12.39
C GLN A 126 -28.00 -7.10 -11.70
N ASN A 127 -27.80 -7.72 -10.53
CA ASN A 127 -26.55 -7.66 -9.79
C ASN A 127 -25.92 -9.06 -9.70
N THR A 128 -24.92 -9.35 -10.54
CA THR A 128 -24.21 -10.64 -10.52
C THR A 128 -23.39 -10.74 -9.22
N THR A 129 -23.62 -11.78 -8.42
CA THR A 129 -22.80 -12.03 -7.22
C THR A 129 -21.61 -12.91 -7.62
N LEU A 130 -20.39 -12.44 -7.37
CA LEU A 130 -19.16 -13.17 -7.65
C LEU A 130 -18.71 -13.98 -6.42
N ASP A 131 -17.93 -15.03 -6.66
CA ASP A 131 -17.32 -15.82 -5.60
C ASP A 131 -16.40 -14.97 -4.69
N PRO A 132 -16.36 -15.23 -3.37
CA PRO A 132 -15.47 -14.50 -2.46
C PRO A 132 -14.00 -14.69 -2.79
N LEU A 133 -13.26 -13.58 -2.89
CA LEU A 133 -11.83 -13.58 -3.17
C LEU A 133 -11.02 -13.80 -1.88
N VAL A 134 -9.88 -14.49 -1.99
CA VAL A 134 -8.87 -14.58 -0.93
C VAL A 134 -7.55 -14.07 -1.48
N PHE A 135 -7.15 -12.86 -1.09
CA PHE A 135 -5.84 -12.31 -1.47
C PHE A 135 -4.74 -12.97 -0.64
N PRO A 136 -3.79 -13.70 -1.25
CA PRO A 136 -2.61 -14.20 -0.55
C PRO A 136 -1.71 -13.02 -0.20
N ILE A 137 -1.45 -12.83 1.09
CA ILE A 137 -0.54 -11.82 1.61
C ILE A 137 0.64 -12.56 2.21
N ASP A 138 1.82 -12.43 1.60
CA ASP A 138 3.06 -12.57 2.37
C ASP A 138 3.11 -11.37 3.31
N ALA A 139 2.63 -11.58 4.54
CA ALA A 139 2.52 -10.54 5.57
C ALA A 139 3.84 -10.41 6.34
N GLN A 140 4.97 -10.66 5.68
CA GLN A 140 6.28 -10.77 6.29
C GLN A 140 7.34 -10.05 5.46
N GLY A 141 8.45 -9.70 6.11
CA GLY A 141 9.55 -8.97 5.50
C GLY A 141 10.71 -8.78 6.47
N GLN A 142 11.68 -7.96 6.07
CA GLN A 142 12.91 -7.70 6.83
C GLN A 142 13.26 -6.21 6.84
N PHE A 143 14.20 -5.84 7.69
CA PHE A 143 14.95 -4.60 7.54
C PHE A 143 16.46 -4.81 7.57
N ALA A 144 17.17 -3.94 6.87
CA ALA A 144 18.60 -3.70 6.99
C ALA A 144 18.83 -2.30 7.58
N LEU A 145 19.92 -2.10 8.33
CA LEU A 145 20.25 -0.81 8.88
C LEU A 145 21.75 -0.57 9.06
N ASP A 146 22.09 0.72 9.07
CA ASP A 146 23.45 1.22 9.32
C ASP A 146 23.49 2.06 10.59
N LEU A 147 24.40 1.72 11.50
CA LEU A 147 24.56 2.43 12.77
C LEU A 147 25.65 3.49 12.63
N THR A 148 25.35 4.76 12.91
CA THR A 148 26.32 5.85 12.83
C THR A 148 26.31 6.71 14.09
N ALA A 149 27.37 6.63 14.88
CA ALA A 149 27.61 7.51 16.03
C ALA A 149 28.46 8.73 15.65
N MET A 150 29.59 8.54 14.93
CA MET A 150 30.42 9.62 14.39
C MET A 150 31.06 9.25 13.04
N PRO A 151 31.44 10.24 12.20
CA PRO A 151 32.01 9.98 10.87
C PRO A 151 33.33 9.19 10.84
N THR A 152 34.04 9.10 11.98
CA THR A 152 35.34 8.40 12.10
C THR A 152 35.20 6.95 12.55
N GLY A 153 33.97 6.41 12.58
CA GLY A 153 33.66 5.06 13.04
C GLY A 153 33.05 5.03 14.44
N ASN A 154 32.33 3.93 14.71
CA ASN A 154 31.66 3.65 15.97
C ASN A 154 32.64 3.10 17.01
N CYS A 155 33.48 2.13 16.61
CA CYS A 155 34.37 1.42 17.53
C CYS A 155 35.77 2.05 17.60
N THR A 156 36.14 2.87 16.62
CA THR A 156 37.29 3.80 16.67
C THR A 156 37.32 4.57 18.01
N ALA A 157 38.49 4.65 18.64
CA ALA A 157 38.63 5.23 19.98
C ALA A 157 38.40 6.75 20.01
N PRO A 158 37.95 7.35 21.13
CA PRO A 158 37.72 8.80 21.21
C PRO A 158 38.98 9.64 21.01
N ALA A 159 40.15 9.13 21.41
CA ALA A 159 41.46 9.76 21.16
C ALA A 159 41.85 9.81 19.67
N GLN A 160 41.14 9.06 18.81
CA GLN A 160 41.29 9.06 17.35
C GLN A 160 40.10 9.76 16.64
N GLY A 161 39.18 10.36 17.40
CA GLY A 161 37.99 11.02 16.87
C GLY A 161 36.77 10.12 16.62
N GLY A 162 36.82 8.84 17.01
CA GLY A 162 35.68 7.92 16.91
C GLY A 162 34.76 7.93 18.13
N ALA A 163 33.64 7.21 18.05
CA ALA A 163 32.64 7.21 19.12
C ALA A 163 33.03 6.38 20.37
N GLY A 164 34.05 5.53 20.27
CA GLY A 164 34.59 4.74 21.37
C GLY A 164 33.69 3.61 21.88
N LEU A 165 32.74 3.17 21.06
CA LEU A 165 31.77 2.15 21.46
C LEU A 165 32.44 0.79 21.63
N THR A 166 32.08 0.08 22.70
CA THR A 166 32.55 -1.28 22.99
C THR A 166 31.45 -2.32 22.90
N ALA A 167 30.19 -1.90 23.10
CA ALA A 167 29.02 -2.75 23.02
C ALA A 167 27.79 -1.97 22.53
N MET A 168 26.80 -2.69 22.01
CA MET A 168 25.51 -2.12 21.58
C MET A 168 24.34 -3.00 22.03
N THR A 169 23.24 -2.39 22.45
CA THR A 169 21.92 -3.03 22.62
C THR A 169 21.01 -2.54 21.51
N LEU A 170 20.30 -3.44 20.83
CA LEU A 170 19.23 -3.10 19.89
C LEU A 170 17.93 -3.77 20.34
N THR A 171 16.93 -2.95 20.66
CA THR A 171 15.62 -3.36 21.16
C THR A 171 14.54 -3.01 20.15
N LEU A 172 13.74 -3.99 19.72
CA LEU A 172 12.62 -3.80 18.80
C LEU A 172 11.28 -3.90 19.52
N THR A 173 10.34 -3.00 19.22
CA THR A 173 8.99 -2.99 19.80
C THR A 173 7.91 -2.76 18.73
N ARG A 174 6.72 -3.37 18.91
CA ARG A 174 5.49 -3.11 18.13
C ARG A 174 4.39 -2.78 19.11
N SER A 175 3.69 -1.66 18.92
CA SER A 175 2.65 -1.17 19.84
C SER A 175 3.09 -1.12 21.32
N GLY A 176 4.34 -0.74 21.58
CA GLY A 176 4.95 -0.69 22.92
C GLY A 176 5.36 -2.05 23.53
N THR A 177 5.05 -3.17 22.88
CA THR A 177 5.44 -4.52 23.32
C THR A 177 6.75 -4.92 22.64
N CYS A 178 7.72 -5.46 23.39
CA CYS A 178 8.96 -5.98 22.81
C CYS A 178 8.67 -7.11 21.81
N GLN A 179 9.46 -7.18 20.74
CA GLN A 179 9.30 -8.15 19.65
C GLN A 179 10.58 -8.97 19.51
N PRO A 180 10.52 -10.32 19.61
CA PRO A 180 11.71 -11.13 19.45
C PRO A 180 12.20 -11.08 18.00
N VAL A 181 13.50 -10.92 17.83
CA VAL A 181 14.15 -10.75 16.52
C VAL A 181 15.60 -11.23 16.61
N THR A 182 16.07 -11.95 15.59
CA THR A 182 17.50 -12.21 15.44
C THR A 182 18.08 -11.20 14.47
N TYR A 183 19.19 -10.59 14.83
CA TYR A 183 19.93 -9.70 13.95
C TYR A 183 21.20 -10.40 13.46
N THR A 184 21.51 -10.24 12.17
CA THR A 184 22.74 -10.70 11.55
C THR A 184 23.63 -9.49 11.28
N VAL A 185 24.89 -9.58 11.71
CA VAL A 185 25.91 -8.54 11.52
C VAL A 185 26.98 -9.10 10.58
N PRO A 186 27.15 -8.57 9.35
CA PRO A 186 28.21 -9.03 8.44
C PRO A 186 29.59 -8.64 8.97
N ALA A 187 30.66 -9.23 8.43
CA ALA A 187 32.01 -8.80 8.77
C ALA A 187 32.28 -7.41 8.17
N GLY A 188 32.80 -6.49 8.99
CA GLY A 188 33.31 -5.20 8.56
C GLY A 188 34.82 -5.23 8.35
N ALA A 189 35.42 -4.08 8.07
CA ALA A 189 36.87 -3.95 7.87
C ALA A 189 37.69 -4.25 9.14
N THR A 190 37.11 -4.07 10.33
CA THR A 190 37.79 -4.25 11.63
C THR A 190 37.08 -5.20 12.60
N GLN A 191 35.82 -5.55 12.33
CA GLN A 191 34.97 -6.36 13.23
C GLN A 191 34.49 -7.66 12.55
N PRO A 192 34.42 -8.78 13.29
CA PRO A 192 33.96 -10.06 12.74
C PRO A 192 32.46 -10.06 12.45
N ALA A 193 32.04 -10.98 11.57
CA ALA A 193 30.63 -11.32 11.42
C ALA A 193 30.09 -12.00 12.68
N GLY A 194 28.78 -11.86 12.92
CA GLY A 194 28.09 -12.52 14.02
C GLY A 194 26.57 -12.38 13.94
N SER A 195 25.90 -12.87 14.96
CA SER A 195 24.45 -12.77 15.10
C SER A 195 24.07 -12.65 16.57
N TYR A 196 23.06 -11.84 16.88
CA TYR A 196 22.50 -11.75 18.24
C TYR A 196 20.98 -11.80 18.21
N ALA A 197 20.40 -12.52 19.16
CA ALA A 197 18.95 -12.64 19.31
C ALA A 197 18.48 -11.74 20.45
N LEU A 198 17.45 -10.93 20.18
CA LEU A 198 16.63 -10.29 21.20
C LEU A 198 15.52 -11.28 21.59
N ASP A 199 15.57 -11.78 22.82
CA ASP A 199 14.58 -12.72 23.38
C ASP A 199 13.41 -12.03 24.11
N CYS A 200 13.48 -10.70 24.26
CA CYS A 200 12.58 -9.87 25.08
C CYS A 200 12.49 -10.21 26.58
N MET A 201 13.36 -11.11 27.06
CA MET A 201 13.47 -11.51 28.47
C MET A 201 14.74 -10.96 29.12
N THR A 202 15.81 -10.75 28.34
CA THR A 202 17.09 -10.23 28.79
C THR A 202 17.61 -9.12 27.87
N GLN A 203 18.31 -8.13 28.44
CA GLN A 203 18.97 -7.09 27.64
C GLN A 203 20.32 -7.62 27.13
N VAL A 204 20.31 -8.24 25.95
CA VAL A 204 21.53 -8.72 25.28
C VAL A 204 22.34 -7.55 24.75
N ARG A 205 23.59 -7.42 25.22
CA ARG A 205 24.59 -6.51 24.64
C ARG A 205 25.41 -7.29 23.61
N TYR A 206 25.35 -6.88 22.35
CA TYR A 206 26.30 -7.31 21.33
C TYR A 206 27.62 -6.53 21.46
N GLY A 207 28.66 -6.96 20.75
CA GLY A 207 29.88 -6.16 20.58
C GLY A 207 29.60 -4.84 19.84
N CYS A 208 30.62 -4.00 19.70
CA CYS A 208 30.48 -2.82 18.85
C CYS A 208 30.31 -3.21 17.37
N VAL A 209 29.36 -2.55 16.70
CA VAL A 209 29.10 -2.66 15.26
C VAL A 209 29.68 -1.43 14.58
N GLU A 210 30.55 -1.60 13.58
CA GLU A 210 31.10 -0.47 12.81
C GLU A 210 30.13 0.09 11.76
N THR A 211 30.44 1.29 11.28
CA THR A 211 29.66 2.03 10.26
C THR A 211 29.61 1.34 8.89
N ASP A 212 30.39 0.28 8.66
CA ASP A 212 30.41 -0.53 7.43
C ASP A 212 29.71 -1.90 7.58
N GLN A 213 29.13 -2.19 8.75
CA GLN A 213 28.46 -3.45 9.03
C GLN A 213 26.94 -3.32 8.88
N HIS A 214 26.43 -3.47 7.66
CA HIS A 214 25.00 -3.45 7.32
C HIS A 214 24.20 -4.53 8.09
N VAL A 215 23.58 -4.18 9.22
CA VAL A 215 22.87 -5.13 10.12
C VAL A 215 21.52 -5.50 9.52
N THR A 216 21.20 -6.79 9.41
CA THR A 216 19.89 -7.26 8.90
C THR A 216 19.07 -7.97 9.98
N SER A 217 17.75 -7.82 9.93
CA SER A 217 16.81 -8.56 10.79
C SER A 217 16.53 -9.96 10.23
N SER A 218 16.10 -10.88 11.10
CA SER A 218 15.31 -12.04 10.71
C SER A 218 14.00 -11.59 10.05
N VAL A 219 13.30 -12.52 9.41
CA VAL A 219 11.93 -12.30 8.95
C VAL A 219 11.04 -11.88 10.13
N LEU A 220 10.19 -10.89 9.91
CA LEU A 220 9.27 -10.28 10.86
C LEU A 220 7.92 -10.03 10.17
N PRO A 221 6.79 -10.05 10.91
CA PRO A 221 5.51 -9.61 10.37
C PRO A 221 5.55 -8.15 9.86
N SER A 222 4.87 -7.88 8.76
CA SER A 222 4.77 -6.54 8.17
C SER A 222 4.06 -5.55 9.10
N GLY A 223 4.40 -4.27 8.99
CA GLY A 223 3.82 -3.21 9.81
C GLY A 223 4.86 -2.30 10.45
N GLU A 224 4.44 -1.56 11.47
CA GLU A 224 5.23 -0.48 12.06
C GLU A 224 5.79 -0.86 13.45
N TYR A 225 7.08 -0.61 13.62
CA TYR A 225 7.86 -0.94 14.81
C TYR A 225 8.69 0.28 15.24
N VAL A 226 9.05 0.35 16.52
CA VAL A 226 10.08 1.28 17.01
C VAL A 226 11.32 0.48 17.39
N LEU A 227 12.42 0.78 16.70
CA LEU A 227 13.76 0.33 17.07
C LEU A 227 14.38 1.35 18.02
N SER A 228 14.96 0.86 19.12
CA SER A 228 15.79 1.64 20.04
C SER A 228 17.19 1.05 20.09
N VAL A 229 18.20 1.91 20.03
CA VAL A 229 19.62 1.55 20.07
C VAL A 229 20.27 2.27 21.24
N VAL A 230 21.06 1.54 22.01
CA VAL A 230 21.93 2.07 23.08
C VAL A 230 23.36 1.60 22.82
N GLY A 231 24.29 2.55 22.70
CA GLY A 231 25.72 2.29 22.56
C GLY A 231 26.45 2.55 23.88
N ASP A 232 27.24 1.57 24.31
CA ASP A 232 28.03 1.63 25.54
C ASP A 232 29.49 1.99 25.27
N VAL A 233 30.07 2.81 26.15
CA VAL A 233 31.52 2.99 26.30
C VAL A 233 31.94 2.25 27.57
N GLY A 234 32.62 1.12 27.40
CA GLY A 234 32.83 0.14 28.47
C GLY A 234 31.50 -0.48 28.92
N ALA A 235 31.11 -0.22 30.17
CA ALA A 235 29.81 -0.64 30.71
C ALA A 235 28.74 0.48 30.68
N THR A 236 29.16 1.73 30.42
CA THR A 236 28.33 2.94 30.57
C THR A 236 27.55 3.24 29.29
N PRO A 237 26.21 3.35 29.33
CA PRO A 237 25.44 3.77 28.17
C PRO A 237 25.72 5.25 27.87
N CYS A 238 26.33 5.51 26.73
CA CYS A 238 26.84 6.84 26.35
C CYS A 238 26.28 7.36 25.02
N TRP A 239 25.56 6.52 24.26
CA TRP A 239 24.98 6.87 22.98
C TRP A 239 23.57 6.28 22.87
N THR A 240 22.64 6.97 22.22
CA THR A 240 21.30 6.43 21.93
C THR A 240 20.73 6.95 20.62
N GLY A 241 19.98 6.10 19.92
CA GLY A 241 19.22 6.46 18.74
C GLY A 241 17.93 5.67 18.68
N ASN A 242 16.82 6.33 18.33
CA ASN A 242 15.50 5.70 18.18
C ASN A 242 15.00 5.97 16.77
N ARG A 243 14.41 4.96 16.11
CA ARG A 243 13.83 5.10 14.77
C ARG A 243 12.57 4.26 14.63
N THR A 244 11.50 4.88 14.14
CA THR A 244 10.33 4.16 13.62
C THR A 244 10.72 3.50 12.30
N VAL A 245 10.50 2.20 12.19
CA VAL A 245 10.74 1.38 11.00
C VAL A 245 9.43 0.73 10.56
N ARG A 246 9.23 0.65 9.24
CA ARG A 246 8.14 -0.11 8.63
C ARG A 246 8.70 -1.34 7.95
N VAL A 247 8.41 -2.52 8.51
CA VAL A 247 8.67 -3.81 7.87
C VAL A 247 7.70 -3.93 6.68
N PRO A 248 8.19 -4.16 5.45
CA PRO A 248 7.34 -4.32 4.27
C PRO A 248 6.67 -5.71 4.24
N THR A 249 5.79 -5.92 3.27
CA THR A 249 5.23 -7.23 2.89
C THR A 249 6.04 -7.87 1.76
N GLY A 250 5.76 -9.13 1.42
CA GLY A 250 6.31 -9.79 0.24
C GLY A 250 7.77 -10.22 0.36
N GLY A 251 8.23 -10.54 1.58
CA GLY A 251 9.62 -10.93 1.85
C GLY A 251 10.65 -9.82 1.61
N ALA A 252 10.19 -8.59 1.33
CA ALA A 252 11.06 -7.47 0.97
C ALA A 252 11.90 -6.98 2.16
N THR A 253 13.01 -6.31 1.85
CA THR A 253 13.86 -5.66 2.85
C THR A 253 13.80 -4.15 2.70
N THR A 254 13.50 -3.42 3.78
CA THR A 254 13.70 -1.96 3.84
C THR A 254 15.10 -1.63 4.37
N SER A 255 15.70 -0.49 4.02
CA SER A 255 17.07 -0.13 4.43
C SER A 255 17.15 1.31 4.95
N PHE A 256 17.88 1.55 6.04
CA PHE A 256 17.97 2.88 6.67
C PHE A 256 19.10 3.08 7.69
N ASP A 257 19.50 4.33 7.90
CA ASP A 257 20.44 4.74 8.95
C ASP A 257 19.79 4.86 10.34
N VAL A 258 20.55 4.62 11.40
CA VAL A 258 20.23 5.08 12.76
C VAL A 258 21.39 5.91 13.29
N PHE A 259 21.16 7.23 13.35
CA PHE A 259 22.10 8.17 13.93
C PHE A 259 22.03 8.12 15.47
N LEU A 260 23.16 7.86 16.12
CA LEU A 260 23.27 7.78 17.57
C LEU A 260 23.71 9.14 18.14
N THR A 261 22.94 9.67 19.09
CA THR A 261 23.25 10.91 19.81
C THR A 261 24.03 10.59 21.08
N LYS A 262 25.12 11.32 21.33
CA LYS A 262 25.91 11.18 22.56
C LYS A 262 25.15 11.74 23.77
N LEU A 263 25.18 11.00 24.87
CA LEU A 263 24.63 11.40 26.17
C LEU A 263 25.63 12.26 26.95
N THR A 264 25.12 13.13 27.82
CA THR A 264 25.89 14.03 28.70
C THR A 264 26.17 13.44 30.08
N THR A 265 25.95 12.14 30.27
CA THR A 265 26.18 11.41 31.52
C THR A 265 27.68 11.38 31.86
N ALA A 266 28.04 11.51 33.13
CA ALA A 266 29.43 11.37 33.57
C ALA A 266 29.96 9.95 33.28
N GLY A 267 31.14 9.86 32.68
CA GLY A 267 31.68 8.61 32.11
C GLY A 267 31.59 8.53 30.58
N CYS A 268 30.94 9.52 29.96
CA CYS A 268 30.89 9.76 28.52
C CYS A 268 31.69 11.03 28.16
#